data_AF-A0A8X7TUS2-F1
#
_entry.id   AF-A0A8X7TUS2-F1
#
_cell.length_a   1.000
_cell.length_b   1.000
_cell.length_c   1.000
_cell.angle_alpha   90.00
_cell.angle_beta   90.00
_cell.angle_gamma   90.00
#
_symmetry.space_group_name_H-M   'P 1'
#
loop_
_entity.id
_entity.type
_entity.pdbx_description
1 polymer ?
#
loop_
_entity_poly.entity_id
_entity_poly.type
_entity_poly.pdbx_seq_one_letter_code
_entity_poly.pdbx_strand_id
1 'polypeptide(L)'
;MVNCAWNESFPLGRCAYLRFEGSDHQPLVTYFNKSGKLKKGMFRFNRALTEKKEVEGVVAEAWNHFPLHSVIAKLNSCRRNIIQWAKEQNAKSNELILQNQTALEVELYADPPRQNEIEKLTILPF
;
A
#
# COMPACT_ATOMS: atom_id res chain seq x y z
N MET A 1 21.47 11.93 3.00
CA MET A 1 21.66 13.31 3.48
C MET A 1 21.93 14.18 2.28
N VAL A 2 21.23 15.30 2.11
CA VAL A 2 21.44 16.22 0.98
C VAL A 2 22.33 17.36 1.48
N ASN A 3 23.37 17.73 0.75
CA ASN A 3 24.26 18.82 1.18
C ASN A 3 23.58 20.19 1.01
N CYS A 4 24.09 21.21 1.72
CA CYS A 4 23.48 22.54 1.73
C CYS A 4 23.43 23.16 0.32
N ALA A 5 24.48 22.99 -0.48
CA ALA A 5 24.56 23.51 -1.85
C ALA A 5 23.45 22.94 -2.77
N TRP A 6 23.10 21.67 -2.61
CA TRP A 6 21.99 21.06 -3.34
C TRP A 6 20.64 21.61 -2.90
N ASN A 7 20.42 21.76 -1.60
CA ASN A 7 19.17 22.30 -1.07
C ASN A 7 18.94 23.76 -1.50
N GLU A 8 19.99 24.56 -1.59
CA GLU A 8 19.96 25.94 -2.10
C GLU A 8 19.67 25.98 -3.60
N SER A 9 20.30 25.09 -4.39
CA SER A 9 20.12 25.04 -5.85
C SER A 9 18.75 24.48 -6.26
N PHE A 10 18.22 23.55 -5.47
CA PHE A 10 16.98 22.83 -5.75
C PHE A 10 16.07 22.82 -4.50
N PRO A 11 15.49 23.96 -4.10
CA PRO A 11 14.65 24.05 -2.90
C PRO A 11 13.38 23.20 -2.97
N LEU A 12 12.99 22.78 -4.18
CA LEU A 12 11.87 21.86 -4.44
C LEU A 12 12.32 20.40 -4.64
N GLY A 13 13.64 20.15 -4.65
CA GLY A 13 14.30 18.87 -4.82
C GLY A 13 14.40 18.15 -3.48
N ARG A 14 13.50 17.21 -3.22
CA ARG A 14 13.56 16.37 -2.01
C ARG A 14 14.12 15.00 -2.36
N CYS A 15 15.04 14.46 -1.56
CA CYS A 15 15.55 13.10 -1.75
C CYS A 15 15.14 12.20 -0.58
N ALA A 16 14.74 10.96 -0.87
CA ALA A 16 14.45 9.95 0.14
C ALA A 16 15.12 8.63 -0.25
N TYR A 17 15.86 8.02 0.69
CA TYR A 17 16.29 6.64 0.54
C TYR A 17 15.07 5.74 0.75
N LEU A 18 14.86 4.81 -0.17
CA LEU A 18 13.87 3.75 -0.02
C LEU A 18 14.43 2.64 0.86
N ARG A 19 13.53 1.77 1.31
CA ARG A 19 13.85 0.59 2.12
C ARG A 19 14.69 -0.39 1.31
N PHE A 20 15.35 -1.31 2.02
CA PHE A 20 16.01 -2.44 1.38
C PHE A 20 14.97 -3.35 0.72
N GLU A 21 15.09 -3.58 -0.59
CA GLU A 21 14.21 -4.48 -1.34
C GLU A 21 15.04 -5.59 -1.98
N GLY A 22 15.16 -6.73 -1.29
CA GLY A 22 15.83 -7.93 -1.83
C GLY A 22 17.33 -7.80 -2.14
N SER A 23 17.94 -6.64 -1.83
CA SER A 23 19.36 -6.33 -1.98
C SER A 23 19.80 -5.47 -0.79
N ASP A 24 21.10 -5.53 -0.49
CA ASP A 24 21.85 -4.68 0.44
C ASP A 24 21.98 -3.21 0.00
N HIS A 25 21.45 -2.84 -1.16
CA HIS A 25 21.40 -1.46 -1.64
C HIS A 25 20.08 -0.76 -1.30
N GLN A 26 20.18 0.52 -0.93
CA GLN A 26 19.02 1.41 -0.74
C GLN A 26 18.84 2.33 -1.95
N PRO A 27 17.78 2.16 -2.74
CA PRO A 27 17.48 3.07 -3.84
C PRO A 27 17.26 4.50 -3.32
N LEU A 28 17.75 5.51 -4.05
CA LEU A 28 17.52 6.91 -3.74
C LEU A 28 16.50 7.50 -4.73
N VAL A 29 15.39 8.03 -4.23
CA VAL A 29 14.39 8.73 -5.06
C VAL A 29 14.50 10.23 -4.84
N THR A 30 14.54 10.99 -5.92
CA THR A 30 14.53 12.46 -5.90
C THR A 30 13.23 13.00 -6.51
N TYR A 31 12.53 13.86 -5.77
CA TYR A 31 11.29 14.50 -6.17
C TYR A 31 11.56 15.96 -6.55
N PHE A 32 11.13 16.37 -7.73
CA PHE A 32 11.15 17.76 -8.18
C PHE A 32 9.70 18.22 -8.35
N ASN A 33 9.24 19.19 -7.56
CA ASN A 33 7.81 19.41 -7.37
C ASN A 33 7.06 19.94 -8.62
N LYS A 34 5.93 19.31 -8.93
CA LYS A 34 4.60 19.94 -9.02
C LYS A 34 3.58 18.85 -8.72
N SER A 35 3.12 18.76 -7.47
CA SER A 35 2.07 17.83 -7.06
C SER A 35 0.75 18.21 -7.75
N GLY A 36 0.54 17.74 -8.97
CA GLY A 36 -0.78 17.74 -9.59
C GLY A 36 -1.75 16.95 -8.71
N LYS A 37 -3.00 17.39 -8.63
CA LYS A 37 -4.04 16.60 -7.95
C LYS A 37 -4.06 15.22 -8.60
N LEU A 38 -3.78 14.17 -7.83
CA LEU A 38 -3.97 12.79 -8.28
C LEU A 38 -5.41 12.67 -8.78
N LYS A 39 -5.58 12.43 -10.08
CA LYS A 39 -6.91 12.25 -10.65
C LYS A 39 -7.51 11.01 -9.98
N LYS A 40 -8.69 11.14 -9.39
CA LYS A 40 -9.43 9.98 -8.90
C LYS A 40 -9.70 9.07 -10.10
N GLY A 41 -9.08 7.90 -10.11
CA GLY A 41 -9.29 6.91 -11.17
C GLY A 41 -10.75 6.47 -11.22
N MET A 42 -11.19 6.04 -12.41
CA MET A 42 -12.47 5.35 -12.55
C MET A 42 -12.44 4.05 -11.76
N PHE A 43 -13.54 3.70 -11.08
CA PHE A 43 -13.66 2.40 -10.44
C PHE A 43 -13.52 1.29 -11.49
N ARG A 44 -12.57 0.38 -11.27
CA ARG A 44 -12.39 -0.84 -12.05
C ARG A 44 -12.60 -2.02 -11.12
N PHE A 45 -13.58 -2.86 -11.45
CA PHE A 45 -13.81 -4.07 -10.69
C PHE A 45 -12.60 -5.01 -10.87
N ASN A 46 -12.03 -5.47 -9.76
CA ASN A 46 -10.94 -6.43 -9.77
C ASN A 46 -11.54 -7.85 -9.77
N ARG A 47 -11.23 -8.65 -10.79
CA ARG A 47 -11.75 -10.02 -10.93
C ARG A 47 -11.34 -10.92 -9.77
N ALA A 48 -10.17 -10.72 -9.15
CA ALA A 48 -9.75 -11.50 -7.98
C ALA A 48 -10.72 -11.38 -6.78
N LEU A 49 -11.59 -10.36 -6.76
CA LEU A 49 -12.63 -10.25 -5.73
C LEU A 49 -13.66 -11.38 -5.80
N THR A 50 -13.87 -12.01 -6.96
CA THR A 50 -14.82 -13.13 -7.11
C THR A 50 -14.36 -14.39 -6.40
N GLU A 51 -13.07 -14.50 -6.08
CA GLU A 51 -12.50 -15.65 -5.36
C GLU A 51 -12.65 -15.50 -3.84
N LYS A 52 -13.00 -14.30 -3.37
CA LYS A 52 -13.10 -13.97 -1.95
C LYS A 52 -14.56 -14.03 -1.49
N LYS A 53 -14.94 -15.12 -0.82
CA LYS A 53 -16.30 -15.33 -0.30
C LYS A 53 -16.81 -14.18 0.59
N GLU A 54 -15.91 -13.52 1.32
CA GLU A 54 -16.25 -12.34 2.13
C GLU A 54 -16.89 -11.22 1.31
N VAL A 55 -16.44 -11.03 0.06
CA VAL A 55 -16.96 -9.99 -0.83
C VAL A 55 -18.41 -10.27 -1.21
N GLU A 56 -18.81 -11.53 -1.34
CA GLU A 56 -20.21 -11.90 -1.60
C GLU A 56 -21.11 -11.42 -0.46
N GLY A 57 -20.66 -11.59 0.79
CA GLY A 57 -21.35 -11.06 1.97
C GLY A 57 -21.49 -9.54 1.94
N VAL A 58 -20.40 -8.82 1.64
CA VAL A 58 -20.40 -7.35 1.50
C VAL A 58 -21.38 -6.89 0.42
N VAL A 59 -21.43 -7.58 -0.71
CA VAL A 59 -22.35 -7.25 -1.81
C VAL A 59 -23.79 -7.54 -1.42
N ALA A 60 -24.07 -8.69 -0.82
CA ALA A 60 -25.40 -9.10 -0.40
C ALA A 60 -25.97 -8.14 0.66
N GLU A 61 -25.17 -7.76 1.66
CA GLU A 61 -25.56 -6.78 2.66
C GLU A 61 -25.85 -5.42 2.01
N ALA A 62 -24.92 -4.89 1.21
CA ALA A 62 -25.07 -3.59 0.58
C ALA A 62 -26.25 -3.51 -0.41
N TRP A 63 -26.57 -4.62 -1.08
CA TRP A 63 -27.68 -4.72 -2.02
C TRP A 63 -29.03 -4.72 -1.31
N ASN A 64 -29.12 -5.42 -0.18
CA ASN A 64 -30.35 -5.63 0.57
C ASN A 64 -30.61 -4.57 1.64
N HIS A 65 -29.61 -3.76 1.99
CA HIS A 65 -29.74 -2.72 3.03
C HIS A 65 -30.90 -1.74 2.79
N PHE A 66 -31.15 -1.38 1.52
CA PHE A 66 -32.31 -0.55 1.14
C PHE A 66 -33.09 -1.20 -0.01
N PRO A 67 -34.06 -2.09 0.28
CA PRO A 67 -34.75 -2.88 -0.73
C PRO A 67 -35.52 -2.05 -1.76
N LEU A 68 -36.04 -0.89 -1.34
CA LEU A 68 -36.87 0.02 -2.16
C LEU A 68 -36.04 0.95 -3.06
N HIS A 69 -34.71 0.95 -2.93
CA HIS A 69 -33.86 1.78 -3.77
C HIS A 69 -33.87 1.29 -5.22
N SER A 70 -33.69 2.24 -6.16
CA SER A 70 -33.47 1.92 -7.56
C SER A 70 -32.22 1.03 -7.72
N VAL A 71 -32.20 0.24 -8.79
CA VAL A 71 -31.07 -0.64 -9.12
C VAL A 71 -29.75 0.16 -9.18
N ILE A 72 -29.78 1.37 -9.75
CA ILE A 72 -28.60 2.25 -9.82
C ILE A 72 -28.12 2.65 -8.43
N ALA A 73 -29.03 3.00 -7.52
CA ALA A 73 -28.68 3.35 -6.14
C ALA A 73 -28.09 2.15 -5.38
N LYS A 74 -28.64 0.95 -5.59
CA LYS A 74 -28.09 -0.31 -5.03
C LYS A 74 -26.69 -0.61 -5.56
N LEU A 75 -26.47 -0.54 -6.88
CA LEU A 75 -25.15 -0.71 -7.49
C LEU A 75 -24.13 0.30 -6.96
N ASN A 76 -24.52 1.56 -6.79
CA ASN A 76 -23.67 2.58 -6.18
C ASN A 76 -23.35 2.29 -4.71
N SER A 77 -24.26 1.65 -3.98
CA SER A 77 -24.03 1.17 -2.61
C SER A 77 -23.01 0.04 -2.60
N CYS A 78 -23.21 -1.01 -3.39
CA CYS A 78 -22.28 -2.14 -3.51
C CYS A 78 -20.88 -1.66 -3.91
N ARG A 79 -20.76 -0.77 -4.91
CA ARG A 79 -19.47 -0.21 -5.33
C ARG A 79 -18.73 0.47 -4.17
N ARG A 80 -19.41 1.30 -3.37
CA ARG A 80 -18.79 2.00 -2.24
C ARG A 80 -18.32 1.02 -1.16
N ASN A 81 -19.14 0.03 -0.85
CA ASN A 81 -18.82 -0.98 0.15
C ASN A 81 -17.65 -1.87 -0.29
N ILE A 82 -17.60 -2.30 -1.56
CA ILE A 82 -16.45 -3.04 -2.10
C ILE A 82 -15.16 -2.21 -2.00
N ILE A 83 -15.20 -0.92 -2.37
CA ILE A 83 -14.03 -0.04 -2.27
C ILE A 83 -13.57 0.08 -0.81
N GLN A 84 -14.52 0.25 0.11
CA GLN A 84 -14.21 0.40 1.53
C GLN A 84 -13.60 -0.87 2.10
N TRP A 85 -14.23 -2.03 1.86
CA TRP A 85 -13.73 -3.33 2.27
C TRP A 85 -12.32 -3.59 1.69
N ALA A 86 -12.10 -3.30 0.40
CA ALA A 86 -10.78 -3.50 -0.22
C ALA A 86 -9.70 -2.61 0.42
N LYS A 87 -10.03 -1.37 0.81
CA LYS A 87 -9.10 -0.51 1.54
C LYS A 87 -8.76 -1.06 2.92
N GLU A 88 -9.75 -1.58 3.63
CA GLU A 88 -9.55 -2.17 4.96
C GLU A 88 -8.67 -3.43 4.90
N GLN A 89 -8.92 -4.31 3.91
CA GLN A 89 -8.08 -5.49 3.70
C GLN A 89 -6.65 -5.11 3.32
N ASN A 90 -6.48 -4.12 2.44
CA ASN A 90 -5.16 -3.62 2.08
C ASN A 90 -4.46 -2.97 3.28
N ALA A 91 -5.18 -2.23 4.13
CA ALA A 91 -4.59 -1.64 5.32
C ALA A 91 -4.06 -2.71 6.28
N LYS A 92 -4.84 -3.78 6.52
CA LYS A 92 -4.42 -4.92 7.35
C LYS A 92 -3.21 -5.66 6.75
N SER A 93 -3.23 -5.93 5.45
CA SER A 93 -2.11 -6.58 4.76
C SER A 93 -0.85 -5.70 4.78
N ASN A 94 -1.00 -4.40 4.55
CA ASN A 94 0.09 -3.43 4.59
C ASN A 94 0.71 -3.30 5.98
N GLU A 95 -0.08 -3.43 7.05
CA GLU A 95 0.45 -3.43 8.41
C GLU A 95 1.41 -4.58 8.65
N LEU A 96 1.04 -5.80 8.24
CA LEU A 96 1.92 -6.97 8.33
C LEU A 96 3.19 -6.80 7.48
N ILE A 97 3.05 -6.30 6.24
CA ILE A 97 4.18 -6.00 5.36
C ILE A 97 5.11 -4.98 6.04
N LEU A 98 4.55 -3.90 6.60
CA LEU A 98 5.31 -2.84 7.25
C LEU A 98 6.05 -3.35 8.49
N GLN A 99 5.41 -4.22 9.29
CA GLN A 99 6.03 -4.85 10.46
C GLN A 99 7.23 -5.71 10.03
N ASN A 100 7.04 -6.57 9.02
CA ASN A 100 8.12 -7.41 8.48
C ASN A 100 9.28 -6.57 7.91
N GLN A 101 8.97 -5.52 7.15
CA GLN A 101 9.97 -4.61 6.60
C GLN A 101 10.76 -3.89 7.71
N THR A 102 10.08 -3.46 8.77
CA THR A 102 10.72 -2.77 9.90
C THR A 102 11.63 -3.72 10.68
N ALA A 103 11.19 -4.96 10.91
CA ALA A 103 12.03 -5.98 11.53
C ALA A 103 13.29 -6.27 10.68
N LEU A 104 13.12 -6.37 9.35
CA LEU A 104 14.23 -6.58 8.42
C LEU A 104 15.24 -5.43 8.46
N GLU A 105 14.76 -4.18 8.46
CA GLU A 105 15.62 -3.00 8.58
C GLU A 105 16.44 -3.02 9.88
N VAL A 106 15.82 -3.36 11.02
CA VAL A 106 16.53 -3.44 12.31
C VAL A 106 17.67 -4.45 12.26
N GLU A 107 17.44 -5.63 11.69
CA GLU A 107 18.49 -6.67 11.58
C GLU A 107 19.61 -6.28 10.61
N LEU A 108 19.28 -5.57 9.52
CA LEU A 108 20.27 -5.11 8.53
C LEU A 108 21.16 -3.98 9.07
N TYR A 109 20.64 -3.14 9.98
CA TYR A 109 21.42 -2.09 10.63
C TYR A 109 22.13 -2.54 11.92
N ALA A 110 21.87 -3.76 12.40
CA ALA A 110 22.58 -4.31 13.55
C ALA A 110 24.07 -4.53 13.23
N ASP A 111 24.95 -4.27 14.19
CA ASP A 111 26.40 -4.49 14.06
C ASP A 111 26.88 -5.54 15.08
N PRO A 112 27.25 -6.78 14.65
CA PRO A 112 27.20 -7.28 13.27
C PRO A 112 25.77 -7.72 12.85
N PRO A 113 25.45 -7.71 11.54
CA PRO A 113 24.15 -8.15 11.04
C PRO A 113 23.90 -9.63 11.33
N ARG A 114 22.69 -9.98 11.78
CA ARG A 114 22.33 -11.37 12.10
C ARG A 114 21.73 -12.08 10.89
N GLN A 115 22.62 -12.66 10.07
CA GLN A 115 22.24 -13.32 8.80
C GLN A 115 21.11 -14.35 8.94
N ASN A 116 21.11 -15.15 10.01
CA ASN A 116 20.08 -16.17 10.25
C ASN A 116 18.67 -15.57 10.46
N GLU A 117 18.57 -14.36 11.02
CA GLU A 117 17.28 -13.68 11.23
C GLU A 117 16.82 -12.97 9.94
N ILE A 118 17.76 -12.40 9.18
CA ILE A 118 17.49 -11.82 7.86
C ILE A 118 16.93 -12.87 6.90
N GLU A 119 17.52 -14.07 6.84
CA GLU A 119 17.03 -15.16 5.98
C GLU A 119 15.60 -15.58 6.34
N LYS A 120 15.28 -15.73 7.62
CA LYS A 120 13.92 -16.08 8.08
C LYS A 120 12.88 -15.04 7.65
N LEU A 121 13.22 -13.76 7.74
CA LEU A 121 12.33 -12.65 7.36
C LEU A 121 12.17 -12.53 5.84
N THR A 122 13.11 -13.05 5.06
CA THR A 122 13.11 -12.99 3.59
C THR A 122 12.38 -14.17 2.94
N ILE A 123 12.23 -15.31 3.64
CA ILE A 123 11.68 -16.58 3.10
C ILE A 123 10.13 -16.64 3.15
N LEU A 124 9.44 -15.70 3.79
CA LEU A 124 7.97 -15.71 3.77
C LEU A 124 7.45 -15.40 2.35
N PRO A 125 6.76 -16.34 1.68
CA PRO A 125 6.21 -16.08 0.36
C PRO A 125 5.06 -15.09 0.50
N PHE A 126 5.13 -14.02 -0.29
CA PHE A 126 4.04 -13.06 -0.49
C PHE A 126 2.78 -13.73 -1.05
#